data_AF-A0A835IYH2-F1
#
_entry.id   AF-A0A835IYH2-F1
#
_cell.length_a   1.000
_cell.length_b   1.000
_cell.length_c   1.000
_cell.angle_alpha   90.00
_cell.angle_beta   90.00
_cell.angle_gamma   90.00
#
_symmetry.space_group_name_H-M   'P 1'
#
loop_
_entity.id
_entity.type
_entity.pdbx_description
1 polymer ?
#
loop_
_entity_poly.entity_id
_entity_poly.type
_entity_poly.pdbx_seq_one_letter_code
_entity_poly.pdbx_strand_id
1 'polypeptide(L)'
;MKVAAMEMGKRTKGNPTWELVKCPKQTGNKECGVYGMKFMKHLIEDPLMSTKYKLKELGEAATYEDEELNDIRLELVEYILDFINQGE
;
A
#
# COMPACT_ATOMS: atom_id res chain seq x y z
N MET A 1 -1.46 3.65 -10.74
CA MET A 1 -0.78 2.33 -10.56
C MET A 1 -1.66 1.24 -11.16
N LYS A 2 -1.09 0.15 -11.68
CA LYS A 2 -1.87 -1.03 -12.10
C LYS A 2 -1.84 -2.07 -10.98
N VAL A 3 -3.00 -2.47 -10.47
CA VAL A 3 -3.10 -3.47 -9.39
C VAL A 3 -3.70 -4.75 -9.97
N ALA A 4 -3.17 -5.90 -9.55
CA ALA A 4 -3.75 -7.20 -9.89
C ALA A 4 -4.75 -7.60 -8.80
N ALA A 5 -6.01 -7.80 -9.16
CA ALA A 5 -7.01 -8.38 -8.27
C ALA A 5 -6.80 -9.90 -8.19
N MET A 6 -6.56 -10.44 -6.99
CA MET A 6 -6.47 -11.89 -6.75
C MET A 6 -7.53 -12.27 -5.71
N GLU A 7 -8.47 -13.14 -6.09
CA GLU A 7 -9.41 -13.70 -5.12
C GLU A 7 -8.68 -14.71 -4.23
N MET A 8 -8.59 -14.39 -2.93
CA MET A 8 -8.04 -15.28 -1.91
C MET A 8 -8.98 -16.48 -1.72
N GLY A 9 -8.80 -17.53 -2.51
CA GLY A 9 -9.56 -18.77 -2.33
C GLY A 9 -9.46 -19.81 -3.43
N LYS A 10 -9.12 -19.43 -4.67
CA LYS A 10 -8.88 -20.40 -5.76
C LYS A 10 -7.75 -19.90 -6.64
N ARG A 11 -6.67 -20.68 -6.72
CA ARG A 11 -5.64 -20.51 -7.76
C ARG A 11 -6.21 -20.90 -9.12
N THR A 12 -7.20 -20.16 -9.62
CA THR A 12 -7.60 -20.25 -11.03
C THR A 12 -6.47 -19.66 -11.85
N LYS A 13 -5.94 -20.43 -12.81
CA LYS A 13 -4.96 -19.99 -13.84
C LYS A 13 -5.57 -18.95 -14.81
N GLY A 14 -6.36 -18.01 -14.31
CA GLY A 14 -6.93 -16.93 -15.09
C GLY A 14 -5.86 -15.88 -15.38
N ASN A 15 -5.97 -15.22 -16.53
CA ASN A 15 -5.13 -14.06 -16.80
C ASN A 15 -5.45 -12.96 -15.78
N PRO A 16 -4.43 -12.27 -15.23
CA PRO A 16 -4.67 -11.17 -14.31
C PRO A 16 -5.46 -10.06 -15.02
N THR A 17 -6.50 -9.56 -14.36
CA THR A 17 -7.19 -8.36 -14.82
C THR A 17 -6.41 -7.16 -14.31
N TRP A 18 -6.03 -6.27 -15.23
CA TRP A 18 -5.33 -5.04 -14.91
C TRP A 18 -6.33 -3.90 -14.82
N GLU A 19 -6.44 -3.29 -13.63
CA GLU A 19 -7.31 -2.15 -13.41
C GLU A 19 -6.50 -0.88 -13.20
N LEU A 20 -6.98 0.23 -13.80
CA LEU A 20 -6.47 1.56 -13.50
C LEU A 20 -7.24 2.11 -12.32
N VAL A 21 -6.55 2.23 -11.19
CA VAL A 21 -7.13 2.72 -9.93
C VAL A 21 -6.71 4.16 -9.67
N LYS A 22 -7.62 4.93 -9.06
CA LYS A 22 -7.28 6.23 -8.48
C LYS A 22 -6.45 6.00 -7.21
N CYS A 23 -5.51 6.89 -6.95
CA CYS A 23 -4.66 6.84 -5.77
C CYS A 23 -4.23 8.25 -5.36
N PRO A 24 -3.85 8.46 -4.09
CA PRO A 24 -3.38 9.76 -3.62
C PRO A 24 -2.14 10.18 -4.40
N LYS A 25 -2.14 11.42 -4.87
CA LYS A 25 -1.09 11.95 -5.74
C LYS A 25 -0.02 12.62 -4.89
N GLN A 26 1.22 12.17 -5.08
CA GLN A 26 2.38 12.78 -4.45
C GLN A 26 2.54 14.24 -4.89
N THR A 27 2.77 15.12 -3.92
CA THR A 27 3.01 16.55 -4.11
C THR A 27 4.48 16.86 -4.42
N GLY A 28 5.41 16.14 -3.78
CA GLY A 28 6.86 16.25 -3.98
C GLY A 28 7.44 15.26 -5.01
N ASN A 29 8.77 15.14 -5.04
CA ASN A 29 9.50 14.26 -5.96
C ASN A 29 10.41 13.23 -5.25
N LYS A 30 10.39 13.14 -3.91
CA LYS A 30 11.31 12.28 -3.12
C LYS A 30 10.61 11.23 -2.28
N GLU A 31 9.30 11.33 -2.15
CA GLU A 31 8.45 10.54 -1.26
C GLU A 31 7.81 9.32 -1.97
N CYS A 32 8.11 9.09 -3.25
CA CYS A 32 7.41 8.09 -4.08
C CYS A 32 7.47 6.68 -3.48
N GLY A 33 8.61 6.32 -2.87
CA GLY A 33 8.76 5.05 -2.16
C GLY A 33 7.81 4.93 -0.95
N VAL A 34 7.66 5.99 -0.16
CA VAL A 34 6.79 6.02 1.02
C VAL A 34 5.31 6.00 0.62
N TYR A 35 4.94 6.69 -0.45
CA TYR A 35 3.59 6.61 -1.04
C TYR A 35 3.24 5.19 -1.46
N GLY A 36 4.19 4.49 -2.11
CA GLY A 36 4.02 3.09 -2.48
C GLY A 36 3.82 2.18 -1.28
N MET A 37 4.61 2.37 -0.22
CA MET A 37 4.49 1.58 1.02
C MET A 37 3.15 1.83 1.72
N LYS A 38 2.72 3.09 1.90
CA LYS A 38 1.41 3.43 2.47
C LYS A 38 0.26 2.81 1.68
N PHE A 39 0.31 2.91 0.35
CA PHE A 39 -0.70 2.32 -0.54
C PHE A 39 -0.79 0.79 -0.35
N MET A 40 0.35 0.10 -0.32
CA MET A 40 0.38 -1.35 -0.14
C MET A 40 -0.09 -1.76 1.26
N LYS A 41 0.32 -1.03 2.31
CA LYS A 41 -0.13 -1.26 3.69
C LYS A 41 -1.65 -1.18 3.78
N HIS A 42 -2.27 -0.12 3.26
CA HIS A 42 -3.73 0.02 3.26
C HIS A 42 -4.44 -1.18 2.58
N LEU A 43 -3.90 -1.67 1.45
CA LEU A 43 -4.47 -2.84 0.76
C LEU A 43 -4.43 -4.13 1.58
N ILE A 44 -3.41 -4.33 2.44
CA ILE A 44 -3.22 -5.57 3.20
C ILE A 44 -3.69 -5.51 4.65
N GLU A 45 -3.90 -4.32 5.21
CA GLU A 45 -4.13 -4.11 6.65
C GLU A 45 -5.39 -4.81 7.19
N ASP A 46 -6.53 -4.63 6.51
CA ASP A 46 -7.77 -5.34 6.87
C ASP A 46 -8.11 -6.47 5.86
N PRO A 47 -7.84 -7.75 6.17
CA PRO A 47 -8.15 -8.85 5.26
C PRO A 47 -9.66 -9.12 5.09
N LEU A 48 -10.52 -8.59 5.98
CA LEU A 48 -11.97 -8.76 5.92
C LEU A 48 -12.63 -7.75 4.96
N MET A 49 -11.98 -6.61 4.73
CA MET A 49 -12.45 -5.57 3.84
C MET A 49 -12.09 -5.87 2.38
N SER A 50 -13.09 -5.78 1.50
CA SER A 50 -12.87 -6.06 0.06
C SER A 50 -11.88 -5.08 -0.58
N THR A 51 -11.04 -5.59 -1.48
CA THR A 51 -10.07 -4.78 -2.23
C THR A 51 -10.74 -3.62 -2.98
N LYS A 52 -11.95 -3.83 -3.53
CA LYS A 52 -12.71 -2.77 -4.22
C LYS A 52 -13.06 -1.60 -3.31
N TYR A 53 -13.42 -1.88 -2.06
CA TYR A 53 -13.77 -0.84 -1.10
C TYR A 53 -12.52 -0.04 -0.70
N LYS A 54 -11.42 -0.72 -0.38
CA LYS A 54 -10.12 -0.08 -0.09
C LYS A 54 -9.63 0.83 -1.21
N LEU A 55 -9.72 0.34 -2.46
CA LEU A 55 -9.37 1.13 -3.64
C LEU A 55 -10.27 2.35 -3.84
N LYS A 56 -11.54 2.28 -3.40
CA LYS A 56 -12.44 3.43 -3.43
C LYS A 56 -12.00 4.49 -2.43
N GLU A 57 -11.69 4.11 -1.18
CA GLU A 57 -11.19 5.05 -0.15
C GLU A 57 -9.89 5.74 -0.60
N LEU A 58 -8.93 4.98 -1.12
CA LEU A 58 -7.69 5.53 -1.70
C LEU A 58 -7.94 6.49 -2.87
N GLY A 59 -9.05 6.31 -3.60
CA GLY A 59 -9.42 7.17 -4.72
C GLY A 59 -10.11 8.48 -4.32
N GLU A 60 -10.57 8.61 -3.08
CA GLU A 60 -11.22 9.80 -2.55
C GLU A 60 -10.21 10.81 -2.00
N ALA A 61 -9.05 10.36 -1.50
CA ALA A 61 -7.99 11.23 -1.03
C ALA A 61 -7.16 11.85 -2.17
N ALA A 62 -6.90 13.15 -2.07
CA ALA A 62 -6.10 13.88 -3.07
C ALA A 62 -4.59 13.59 -2.96
N THR A 63 -4.09 13.48 -1.74
CA THR A 63 -2.70 13.23 -1.34
C THR A 63 -2.69 12.55 0.03
N TYR A 64 -1.55 12.03 0.47
CA TYR A 64 -1.35 11.69 1.89
C TYR A 64 -0.85 12.91 2.65
N GLU A 65 -1.18 12.96 3.94
CA GLU A 65 -0.63 13.96 4.87
C GLU A 65 0.79 13.58 5.29
N ASP A 66 1.60 14.59 5.64
CA ASP A 66 3.00 14.37 6.04
C ASP A 66 3.13 13.47 7.28
N GLU A 67 2.18 13.57 8.20
CA GLU A 67 2.10 12.72 9.40
C GLU A 67 1.93 11.24 9.01
N GLU A 68 0.99 10.94 8.12
CA GLU A 68 0.77 9.56 7.64
C GLU A 68 2.01 8.98 6.95
N LEU A 69 2.78 9.81 6.26
CA LEU A 69 4.03 9.39 5.61
C LEU A 69 5.15 9.19 6.64
N ASN A 70 5.18 10.00 7.70
CA ASN A 70 6.15 9.87 8.79
C ASN A 70 5.91 8.59 9.59
N ASP A 71 4.66 8.21 9.84
CA ASP A 71 4.32 6.95 10.49
C ASP A 71 4.92 5.76 9.73
N ILE A 72 4.76 5.73 8.40
CA ILE A 72 5.34 4.68 7.54
C ILE A 72 6.87 4.70 7.59
N ARG A 73 7.50 5.88 7.67
CA ARG A 73 8.96 5.97 7.80
C ARG A 73 9.44 5.42 9.13
N LEU A 74 8.75 5.75 10.23
CA LEU A 74 9.09 5.27 11.57
C LEU A 74 8.91 3.75 11.67
N GLU A 75 7.78 3.22 11.24
CA GLU A 75 7.53 1.78 11.19
C GLU A 75 8.61 1.03 10.38
N LEU A 76 9.03 1.59 9.24
CA LEU A 76 10.08 1.00 8.43
C LEU A 76 11.44 1.01 9.14
N VAL A 77 11.79 2.12 9.80
CA VAL A 77 13.03 2.23 10.57
C VAL A 77 13.04 1.24 11.73
N GLU A 78 11.95 1.15 12.50
CA GLU A 78 11.80 0.18 13.59
C GLU A 78 11.96 -1.25 13.07
N TYR A 79 11.28 -1.62 11.99
CA TYR A 79 11.41 -2.94 11.38
C TYR A 79 12.86 -3.25 10.95
N ILE A 80 13.56 -2.29 10.34
CA ILE A 80 14.95 -2.47 9.90
C ILE A 80 15.89 -2.62 11.12
N LEU A 81 15.71 -1.81 12.16
CA LEU A 81 16.53 -1.90 13.37
C LEU A 81 16.32 -3.25 14.07
N ASP A 82 15.07 -3.70 14.20
CA ASP A 82 14.76 -5.01 14.76
C ASP A 82 15.38 -6.14 13.94
N PHE A 83 15.29 -6.06 12.61
CA PHE A 83 15.90 -7.05 11.72
C PHE A 83 17.42 -7.11 11.86
N ILE A 84 18.09 -5.96 11.99
CA ILE A 84 19.54 -5.89 12.21
C ILE A 84 19.91 -6.50 13.56
N ASN A 85 19.18 -6.13 14.62
CA ASN A 85 19.46 -6.58 15.98
C ASN A 85 19.16 -8.08 16.21
N GLN A 86 18.31 -8.70 15.38
CA GLN A 86 18.05 -10.14 15.40
C GLN A 86 19.15 -10.97 14.69
N GLY A 87 20.08 -10.31 14.00
CA GLY A 87 21.19 -10.94 13.27
C GLY A 87 22.52 -10.98 14.04
N GLU A 88 22.57 -10.47 15.28
CA GLU A 88 23.67 -10.63 16.25
C GLU A 88 23.36 -11.72 17.28
#